data_AF-A0A0C2RC93-F1
#
_entry.id   AF-A0A0C2RC93-F1
#
_cell.length_a   1.000
_cell.length_b   1.000
_cell.length_c   1.000
_cell.angle_alpha   90.00
_cell.angle_beta   90.00
_cell.angle_gamma   90.00
#
_symmetry.space_group_name_H-M   'P 1'
#
loop_
_entity.id
_entity.type
_entity.pdbx_description
1 polymer ?
#
loop_
_entity_poly.entity_id
_entity_poly.type
_entity_poly.pdbx_seq_one_letter_code
_entity_poly.pdbx_strand_id
1 'polypeptide(L)'
;MWNIIQTKSDAEPWWFLEGWEEDILQQWTFSKKEEAFSFYQKKISEMLEKYPNVREKRGSQIAFWDEKELLFCDSCDDDLQLYHGFLIFHHDEPYVKNSMALNDKQFFEQLIPISKRRAEAD
;
A
#
# COMPACT_ATOMS: atom_id res chain seq x y z
N MET A 1 8.10 3.99 16.91
CA MET A 1 7.93 2.62 16.39
C MET A 1 7.44 2.71 14.95
N TRP A 2 7.92 1.84 14.07
CA TRP A 2 7.50 1.79 12.67
C TRP A 2 6.75 0.50 12.41
N ASN A 3 5.57 0.59 11.77
CA ASN A 3 4.79 -0.57 11.38
C ASN A 3 4.56 -0.55 9.87
N ILE A 4 4.71 -1.70 9.23
CA ILE A 4 4.32 -1.92 7.84
C ILE A 4 3.21 -2.94 7.85
N ILE A 5 2.13 -2.65 7.14
CA ILE A 5 0.95 -3.50 7.06
C ILE A 5 0.72 -3.85 5.60
N GLN A 6 0.52 -5.14 5.34
CA GLN A 6 0.01 -5.65 4.08
C GLN A 6 -1.46 -6.04 4.26
N THR A 7 -2.33 -5.54 3.38
CA THR A 7 -3.74 -5.90 3.33
C THR A 7 -4.08 -6.64 2.04
N LYS A 8 -5.18 -7.39 2.05
CA LYS A 8 -5.81 -7.95 0.85
C LYS A 8 -7.31 -7.79 0.96
N SER A 9 -7.87 -6.89 0.17
CA SER A 9 -9.25 -6.38 0.33
C SER A 9 -9.85 -6.02 -1.03
N ASP A 10 -11.17 -5.97 -1.12
CA ASP A 10 -11.91 -5.37 -2.23
C ASP A 10 -11.89 -3.83 -2.21
N ALA A 11 -11.34 -3.23 -1.15
CA ALA A 11 -11.11 -1.80 -1.03
C ALA A 11 -9.61 -1.42 -1.11
N GLU A 12 -9.35 -0.22 -1.65
CA GLU A 12 -8.02 0.36 -1.63
C GLU A 12 -7.58 0.69 -0.19
N PRO A 13 -6.29 0.50 0.16
CA PRO A 13 -5.84 0.50 1.56
C PRO A 13 -5.88 1.88 2.23
N TRP A 14 -6.05 2.96 1.48
CA TRP A 14 -6.11 4.33 2.02
C TRP A 14 -7.51 4.75 2.47
N TRP A 15 -8.53 3.94 2.21
CA TRP A 15 -9.90 4.27 2.61
C TRP A 15 -10.12 4.06 4.10
N PHE A 16 -9.41 3.12 4.73
CA PHE A 16 -9.60 2.78 6.16
C PHE A 16 -11.09 2.62 6.48
N LEU A 17 -11.78 1.81 5.67
CA LEU A 17 -13.19 1.49 5.89
C LEU A 17 -13.35 0.81 7.25
N GLU A 18 -14.55 0.87 7.82
CA GLU A 18 -14.84 0.16 9.08
C GLU A 18 -14.54 -1.34 8.91
N GLY A 19 -13.74 -1.90 9.83
CA GLY A 19 -13.34 -3.31 9.79
C GLY A 19 -12.14 -3.62 8.89
N TRP A 20 -11.48 -2.63 8.28
CA TRP A 20 -10.31 -2.84 7.40
C TRP A 20 -9.19 -3.65 8.06
N GLU A 21 -9.09 -3.65 9.40
CA GLU A 21 -8.11 -4.45 10.13
C GLU A 21 -8.30 -5.96 9.91
N GLU A 22 -9.50 -6.41 9.56
CA GLU A 22 -9.80 -7.82 9.23
C GLU A 22 -9.11 -8.27 7.93
N ASP A 23 -8.80 -7.31 7.04
CA ASP A 23 -8.11 -7.56 5.78
C ASP A 23 -6.57 -7.58 5.91
N ILE A 24 -6.03 -7.41 7.13
CA ILE A 24 -4.59 -7.45 7.38
C ILE A 24 -4.09 -8.88 7.17
N LEU A 25 -3.23 -9.05 6.16
CA LEU A 25 -2.54 -10.31 5.92
C LEU A 25 -1.27 -10.43 6.76
N GLN A 26 -0.48 -9.36 6.82
CA GLN A 26 0.83 -9.37 7.46
C GLN A 26 1.13 -8.01 8.08
N GLN A 27 1.80 -8.02 9.23
CA GLN A 27 2.29 -6.82 9.89
C GLN A 27 3.74 -7.03 10.32
N TRP A 28 4.58 -6.01 10.10
CA TRP A 28 5.98 -6.00 10.51
C TRP A 28 6.28 -4.75 11.31
N THR A 29 6.99 -4.94 12.43
CA THR A 29 7.34 -3.86 13.34
C THR A 29 8.85 -3.67 13.40
N PHE A 30 9.29 -2.41 13.33
CA PHE A 30 10.69 -2.03 13.36
C PHE A 30 10.91 -0.92 14.38
N SER A 31 12.07 -0.96 15.04
CA SER A 31 12.49 0.12 15.94
C SER A 31 13.19 1.25 15.18
N LYS A 32 13.84 0.95 14.04
CA LYS A 32 14.61 1.92 13.25
C LYS A 32 13.92 2.23 11.93
N LYS A 33 13.99 3.49 11.52
CA LYS A 33 13.40 3.98 10.27
C LYS A 33 14.02 3.31 9.05
N GLU A 34 15.33 3.17 9.06
CA GLU A 34 16.12 2.66 7.94
C GLU A 34 15.79 1.20 7.64
N GLU A 35 15.58 0.40 8.70
CA GLU A 35 15.17 -1.01 8.59
C GLU A 35 13.76 -1.13 8.00
N ALA A 36 12.81 -0.32 8.49
CA ALA A 36 11.45 -0.27 7.95
C ALA A 36 11.46 0.15 6.47
N PHE A 37 12.19 1.20 6.11
CA PHE A 37 12.20 1.74 4.75
C PHE A 37 12.83 0.75 3.77
N SER A 38 13.96 0.13 4.15
CA SER A 38 14.59 -0.90 3.34
C SER A 38 13.66 -2.10 3.13
N PHE A 39 12.96 -2.53 4.19
CA PHE A 39 11.97 -3.61 4.09
C PHE A 39 10.79 -3.23 3.20
N TYR A 40 10.26 -2.01 3.36
CA TYR A 40 9.16 -1.48 2.55
C TYR A 40 9.54 -1.47 1.07
N GLN A 41 10.70 -0.89 0.73
CA GLN A 41 11.21 -0.88 -0.65
C GLN A 41 11.32 -2.29 -1.23
N LYS A 42 11.87 -3.24 -0.47
CA LYS A 42 11.95 -4.63 -0.91
C LYS A 42 10.57 -5.20 -1.25
N LYS A 43 9.57 -4.98 -0.39
CA LYS A 43 8.19 -5.44 -0.63
C LYS A 43 7.55 -4.78 -1.84
N ILE A 44 7.72 -3.48 -2.00
CA ILE A 44 7.20 -2.76 -3.17
C ILE A 44 7.85 -3.29 -4.46
N SER A 45 9.15 -3.56 -4.49
CA SER A 45 9.82 -4.18 -5.65
C SER A 45 9.25 -5.57 -5.98
N GLU A 46 9.08 -6.44 -4.97
CA GLU A 46 8.46 -7.77 -5.14
C GLU A 46 7.05 -7.67 -5.76
N MET A 47 6.26 -6.70 -5.30
CA MET A 47 4.90 -6.49 -5.78
C MET A 47 4.84 -5.89 -7.19
N LEU A 48 5.77 -4.99 -7.54
CA LEU A 48 5.89 -4.40 -8.88
C LEU A 48 6.23 -5.43 -9.97
N GLU A 49 6.96 -6.48 -9.61
CA GLU A 49 7.24 -7.63 -10.50
C GLU A 49 6.00 -8.52 -10.66
N LYS A 50 5.22 -8.69 -9.60
CA LYS A 50 4.08 -9.61 -9.57
C LYS A 50 2.81 -9.05 -10.21
N TYR A 51 2.56 -7.74 -10.05
CA TYR A 51 1.29 -7.14 -10.44
C TYR A 51 1.42 -6.19 -11.64
N PRO A 52 0.48 -6.26 -12.60
CA PRO A 52 0.50 -5.38 -13.75
C PRO A 52 0.17 -3.93 -13.36
N ASN A 53 -0.72 -3.74 -12.36
CA ASN A 53 -1.21 -2.44 -11.96
C ASN A 53 -0.74 -2.07 -10.55
N VAL A 54 -0.44 -0.78 -10.38
CA VAL A 54 -0.08 -0.18 -9.10
C VAL A 54 -0.60 1.26 -9.06
N ARG A 55 -1.00 1.70 -7.86
CA ARG A 55 -1.27 3.10 -7.58
C ARG A 55 -0.80 3.45 -6.18
N GLU A 56 -0.28 4.64 -6.04
CA GLU A 56 0.16 5.22 -4.78
C GLU A 56 -0.73 6.41 -4.43
N LYS A 57 -1.03 6.58 -3.14
CA LYS A 57 -1.73 7.73 -2.60
C LYS A 57 -1.01 8.24 -1.34
N ARG A 58 -1.06 9.57 -1.16
CA ARG A 58 -0.53 10.27 0.03
C ARG A 58 0.96 10.05 0.29
N GLY A 59 1.75 9.80 -0.74
CA GLY A 59 3.19 9.58 -0.75
C GLY A 59 3.65 8.16 -0.45
N SER A 60 2.88 7.32 0.22
CA SER A 60 3.40 6.04 0.76
C SER A 60 2.40 4.90 0.81
N GLN A 61 1.11 5.14 0.56
CA GLN A 61 0.08 4.10 0.63
C GLN A 61 -0.09 3.52 -0.77
N ILE A 62 0.15 2.22 -0.94
CA ILE A 62 0.27 1.63 -2.27
C ILE A 62 -0.73 0.48 -2.41
N ALA A 63 -1.47 0.47 -3.51
CA ALA A 63 -2.33 -0.64 -3.90
C ALA A 63 -1.78 -1.28 -5.19
N PHE A 64 -1.73 -2.61 -5.21
CA PHE A 64 -1.41 -3.42 -6.39
C PHE A 64 -2.60 -4.29 -6.76
N TRP A 65 -2.81 -4.53 -8.05
CA TRP A 65 -3.86 -5.44 -8.51
C TRP A 65 -3.59 -6.00 -9.90
N ASP A 66 -4.27 -7.11 -10.19
CA ASP A 66 -4.50 -7.61 -11.54
C ASP A 66 -6.01 -7.54 -11.79
N GLU A 67 -6.43 -7.02 -12.94
CA GLU A 67 -7.85 -6.92 -13.32
C GLU A 67 -8.51 -8.31 -13.48
N LYS A 68 -7.70 -9.37 -13.53
CA LYS A 68 -8.13 -10.76 -13.54
C LYS A 68 -8.23 -11.39 -12.14
N GLU A 69 -7.69 -10.74 -11.10
CA GLU A 69 -7.81 -11.19 -9.72
C GLU A 69 -8.99 -10.46 -9.06
N LEU A 70 -10.14 -11.14 -9.00
CA LEU A 70 -11.40 -10.61 -8.45
C LEU A 70 -11.82 -11.39 -7.20
N LEU A 71 -12.62 -10.77 -6.36
CA LEU A 71 -13.27 -11.35 -5.18
C LEU A 71 -14.79 -11.29 -5.38
N PHE A 72 -15.46 -12.43 -5.29
CA PHE A 72 -16.91 -12.46 -5.30
C PHE A 72 -17.46 -11.97 -3.95
N CYS A 73 -18.33 -10.97 -3.97
CA CYS A 73 -18.98 -10.44 -2.78
C CYS A 73 -20.43 -10.91 -2.70
N ASP A 74 -20.71 -11.84 -1.78
CA ASP A 74 -22.05 -12.42 -1.57
C ASP A 74 -23.13 -11.37 -1.25
N SER A 75 -22.74 -10.28 -0.56
CA SER A 75 -23.67 -9.21 -0.19
C SER A 75 -24.13 -8.37 -1.39
N CYS A 76 -23.25 -8.23 -2.38
CA CYS A 76 -23.49 -7.42 -3.58
C CYS A 76 -23.86 -8.26 -4.80
N ASP A 77 -23.65 -9.58 -4.76
CA ASP A 77 -23.79 -10.52 -5.89
C ASP A 77 -22.96 -10.08 -7.11
N ASP A 78 -21.72 -9.63 -6.86
CA ASP A 78 -20.84 -9.07 -7.88
C ASP A 78 -19.36 -9.43 -7.64
N ASP A 79 -18.58 -9.43 -8.72
CA ASP A 79 -17.13 -9.65 -8.71
C ASP A 79 -16.41 -8.31 -8.52
N LEU A 80 -15.84 -8.10 -7.33
CA LEU A 80 -15.13 -6.89 -6.97
C LEU A 80 -13.62 -7.01 -7.26
N GLN A 81 -13.00 -5.87 -7.59
CA GLN A 81 -11.56 -5.82 -7.79
C GLN A 81 -10.84 -6.10 -6.49
N LEU A 82 -9.93 -7.09 -6.49
CA LEU A 82 -9.09 -7.39 -5.33
C LEU A 82 -7.81 -6.57 -5.36
N TYR A 83 -7.50 -5.92 -4.24
CA TYR A 83 -6.30 -5.11 -4.03
C TYR A 83 -5.36 -5.74 -3.02
N HIS A 84 -4.07 -5.65 -3.29
CA HIS A 84 -3.00 -5.95 -2.34
C HIS A 84 -2.40 -4.62 -1.87
N GLY A 85 -2.72 -4.25 -0.65
CA GLY A 85 -2.36 -2.96 -0.07
C GLY A 85 -1.07 -3.01 0.74
N PHE A 86 -0.30 -1.93 0.72
CA PHE A 86 0.84 -1.68 1.60
C PHE A 86 0.70 -0.31 2.25
N LEU A 87 0.80 -0.31 3.57
CA LEU A 87 0.74 0.87 4.43
C LEU A 87 1.98 0.92 5.33
N ILE A 88 2.46 2.12 5.61
CA ILE A 88 3.52 2.35 6.59
C ILE A 88 3.05 3.37 7.63
N PHE A 89 3.31 3.07 8.89
CA PHE A 89 2.91 3.85 10.05
C PHE A 89 4.14 4.21 10.90
N HIS A 90 4.06 5.36 11.56
CA HIS A 90 5.03 5.82 12.54
C HIS A 90 4.31 6.28 13.81
N HIS A 91 4.52 5.56 14.92
CA HIS A 91 3.77 5.76 16.17
C HIS A 91 2.26 5.73 15.95
N ASP A 92 1.79 4.65 15.32
CA ASP A 92 0.37 4.35 15.08
C ASP A 92 -0.37 5.33 14.15
N GLU A 93 0.34 6.30 13.59
CA GLU A 93 -0.18 7.23 12.58
C GLU A 93 0.33 6.87 11.17
N PRO A 94 -0.51 6.93 10.12
CA PRO A 94 -0.07 6.73 8.74
C PRO A 94 1.07 7.70 8.38
N TYR A 95 2.19 7.14 7.94
CA TYR A 95 3.36 7.94 7.59
C TYR A 95 3.26 8.41 6.14
N VAL A 96 2.69 9.60 5.93
CA VAL A 96 2.29 10.15 4.62
C VAL A 96 3.09 11.40 4.24
N LYS A 97 3.00 11.83 2.96
CA LYS A 97 3.77 12.94 2.39
C LYS A 97 3.76 14.21 3.26
N ASN A 98 2.64 14.54 3.89
CA ASN A 98 2.53 15.75 4.71
C ASN A 98 3.30 15.66 6.04
N SER A 99 3.57 14.46 6.55
CA SER A 99 4.36 14.22 7.77
C SER A 99 5.83 13.89 7.50
N MET A 100 6.24 13.80 6.23
CA MET A 100 7.59 13.38 5.84
C MET A 100 8.61 14.53 5.81
N ALA A 101 9.83 14.23 6.24
CA ALA A 101 11.00 15.05 5.93
C ALA A 101 11.33 14.97 4.42
N LEU A 102 12.11 15.93 3.91
CA LEU A 102 12.39 16.04 2.47
C LEU A 102 13.07 14.79 1.88
N ASN A 103 14.03 14.23 2.60
CA ASN A 103 14.71 12.99 2.21
C ASN A 103 13.77 11.79 2.15
N ASP A 104 12.83 11.71 3.09
CA ASP A 104 11.84 10.64 3.14
C ASP A 104 10.87 10.77 1.94
N LYS A 105 10.43 12.00 1.60
CA LYS A 105 9.64 12.24 0.37
C LYS A 105 10.37 11.76 -0.88
N GLN A 106 11.64 12.11 -1.02
CA GLN A 106 12.46 11.69 -2.17
C GLN A 106 12.62 10.17 -2.26
N PHE A 107 12.77 9.50 -1.11
CA PHE A 107 12.81 8.04 -1.05
C PHE A 107 11.52 7.42 -1.60
N PHE A 108 10.35 7.84 -1.11
CA PHE A 108 9.07 7.27 -1.54
C PHE A 108 8.73 7.59 -3.00
N GLU A 109 9.03 8.80 -3.48
CA GLU A 109 8.78 9.22 -4.88
C GLU A 109 9.56 8.39 -5.91
N GLN A 110 10.61 7.68 -5.48
CA GLN A 110 11.44 6.81 -6.32
C GLN A 110 11.03 5.34 -6.27
N LEU A 111 10.13 4.93 -5.37
CA LEU A 111 9.75 3.52 -5.21
C LEU A 111 9.00 2.96 -6.43
N ILE A 112 8.18 3.79 -7.07
CA ILE A 112 7.38 3.37 -8.24
C ILE A 112 7.96 4.01 -9.51
N PRO A 113 8.44 3.20 -10.48
CA PRO A 113 8.92 3.69 -11.76
C PRO A 113 7.86 4.55 -12.46
N ILE A 114 8.26 5.63 -13.11
CA ILE A 114 7.34 6.54 -13.82
C ILE A 114 6.46 5.78 -14.83
N SER A 115 7.04 4.78 -15.52
CA SER A 115 6.32 3.93 -16.48
C SER A 115 5.20 3.08 -15.89
N LYS A 116 5.17 2.88 -14.57
CA LYS A 116 4.19 2.08 -13.83
C LYS A 116 3.15 2.93 -13.09
N ARG A 117 3.34 4.25 -12.99
CA ARG A 117 2.40 5.12 -12.30
C ARG A 117 1.14 5.28 -13.14
N ARG A 118 -0.02 4.84 -12.62
CA ARG A 118 -1.32 5.28 -13.16
C ARG A 118 -1.58 6.73 -12.72
N ALA A 119 -2.22 7.51 -13.58
CA ALA A 119 -2.67 8.86 -13.25
C ALA A 119 -3.67 8.81 -12.08
N GLU A 120 -3.64 9.81 -11.21
CA GLU A 120 -4.70 10.03 -10.23
C GLU A 120 -6.01 10.24 -11.00
N ALA A 121 -6.96 9.32 -10.86
CA ALA A 121 -8.36 9.59 -11.17
C ALA A 121 -8.95 10.20 -9.89
N ASP A 122 -9.36 11.47 -9.99
CA ASP A 122 -10.06 12.23 -8.95
C ASP A 122 -11.43 11.62 -8.62
#